data_AF-A0A075T626-F1
#
_entry.id   AF-A0A075T626-F1
#
_cell.length_a   1.000
_cell.length_b   1.000
_cell.length_c   1.000
_cell.angle_alpha   90.00
_cell.angle_beta   90.00
_cell.angle_gamma   90.00
#
_symmetry.space_group_name_H-M   'P 1'
#
loop_
_entity.id
_entity.type
_entity.pdbx_description
1 polymer ?
#
loop_
_entity_poly.entity_id
_entity_poly.type
_entity_poly.pdbx_seq_one_letter_code
_entity_poly.pdbx_strand_id
1 'polypeptide(L)'
;RGAARLLRTYAGCAVATCVLWIVFPVINRIQGISFEFPFWTGFSYDHNAVFTLVLLQSFYCTNLVAIGNTSMDAFMATILDQCKTQLRILRINFESLPERARALHVESGENYDTILDKLFVDCLVHYNKITEF
;
A
#
# COMPACT_ATOMS: atom_id res chain seq x y z
N ARG A 1 -12.32 0.12 -12.64
CA ARG A 1 -11.65 0.37 -13.95
C ARG A 1 -10.47 1.36 -13.85
N GLY A 2 -10.53 2.41 -13.02
CA GLY A 2 -9.41 3.34 -12.81
C GLY A 2 -8.17 2.72 -12.14
N ALA A 3 -8.36 1.94 -11.07
CA ALA A 3 -7.25 1.31 -10.33
C ALA A 3 -6.36 0.39 -11.19
N ALA A 4 -6.95 -0.42 -12.07
CA ALA A 4 -6.18 -1.29 -12.97
C ALA A 4 -5.38 -0.53 -14.03
N ARG A 5 -5.87 0.63 -14.49
CA ARG A 5 -5.11 1.51 -15.39
C ARG A 5 -3.96 2.18 -14.64
N LEU A 6 -4.21 2.66 -13.42
CA LEU A 6 -3.20 3.25 -12.56
C LEU A 6 -2.07 2.26 -12.26
N LEU A 7 -2.41 1.01 -11.93
CA LEU A 7 -1.45 -0.06 -11.71
C LEU A 7 -0.59 -0.34 -12.95
N ARG A 8 -1.21 -0.39 -14.15
CA ARG A 8 -0.47 -0.58 -15.41
C ARG A 8 0.46 0.59 -15.72
N THR A 9 0.02 1.82 -15.51
CA THR A 9 0.87 3.01 -15.73
C THR A 9 2.01 3.04 -14.71
N TYR A 10 1.74 2.73 -13.45
CA TYR A 10 2.75 2.69 -12.39
C TYR A 10 3.78 1.59 -12.63
N ALA A 11 3.34 0.38 -12.98
CA ALA A 11 4.23 -0.72 -13.37
C ALA A 11 5.05 -0.38 -14.63
N GLY A 12 4.44 0.29 -15.60
CA GLY A 12 5.13 0.78 -16.80
C GLY A 12 6.23 1.80 -16.47
N CYS A 13 5.95 2.77 -15.60
CA CYS A 13 6.96 3.73 -15.13
C CYS A 13 8.07 3.02 -14.34
N ALA A 14 7.73 2.10 -13.43
CA ALA A 14 8.73 1.35 -12.65
C ALA A 14 9.69 0.56 -13.56
N VAL A 15 9.15 -0.14 -14.57
CA VAL A 15 9.96 -0.87 -15.56
C VAL A 15 10.81 0.10 -16.39
N ALA A 16 10.23 1.22 -16.86
CA ALA A 16 10.96 2.22 -17.63
C ALA A 16 12.13 2.81 -16.82
N THR A 17 11.92 3.13 -15.54
CA THR A 17 12.96 3.58 -14.63
C THR A 17 14.04 2.52 -14.46
N CYS A 18 13.68 1.26 -14.22
CA CYS A 18 14.66 0.17 -14.08
C CYS A 18 15.46 -0.06 -15.37
N VAL A 19 14.84 0.10 -16.55
CA VAL A 19 15.53 0.05 -17.85
C VAL A 19 16.50 1.21 -18.02
N LEU A 20 16.09 2.44 -17.70
CA LEU A 20 16.96 3.62 -17.74
C LEU A 20 18.21 3.44 -16.86
N TRP A 21 18.05 2.82 -15.69
CA TRP A 21 19.16 2.51 -14.78
C TRP A 21 20.23 1.57 -15.37
N ILE A 22 19.88 0.70 -16.33
CA ILE A 22 20.85 -0.16 -17.04
C ILE A 22 21.41 0.56 -18.27
N VAL A 23 20.55 1.27 -19.02
CA VAL A 23 20.90 1.85 -20.31
C VAL A 23 22.02 2.87 -20.19
N PHE A 24 22.01 3.73 -19.17
CA PHE A 24 23.08 4.71 -18.94
C PHE A 24 24.47 4.07 -18.73
N PRO A 25 24.65 3.12 -17.78
CA PRO A 25 25.92 2.39 -17.62
C PRO A 25 26.39 1.71 -18.91
N VAL A 26 25.48 1.11 -19.67
CA VAL A 26 25.81 0.41 -20.92
C VAL A 26 26.29 1.38 -21.99
N ILE A 27 25.61 2.50 -22.19
CA ILE A 27 26.01 3.53 -23.16
C ILE A 27 27.39 4.10 -22.79
N ASN A 28 27.59 4.46 -21.51
CA ASN A 28 28.86 4.99 -21.03
C ASN A 28 30.01 3.99 -21.27
N ARG A 29 29.76 2.69 -21.03
CA ARG A 29 30.75 1.64 -21.27
C ARG A 29 31.07 1.45 -22.76
N ILE A 30 30.08 1.54 -23.65
CA ILE A 30 30.27 1.48 -25.11
C ILE A 30 31.07 2.71 -25.60
N GLN A 31 30.85 3.88 -25.00
CA GLN A 31 31.57 5.11 -25.31
C GLN A 31 33.00 5.13 -24.72
N GLY A 32 33.41 4.09 -24.00
CA GLY A 32 34.73 4.01 -23.37
C GLY A 32 34.88 4.88 -22.12
N ILE A 33 33.78 5.44 -21.61
CA ILE A 33 33.75 6.24 -20.39
C ILE A 33 33.72 5.27 -19.19
N SER A 34 34.63 5.46 -18.24
CA SER A 34 34.61 4.69 -16.99
C SER A 34 33.34 5.03 -16.21
N PHE A 35 32.47 4.04 -16.05
CA PHE A 35 31.26 4.16 -15.24
C PHE A 35 31.55 3.65 -13.83
N GLU A 36 31.43 4.54 -12.84
CA GLU A 36 31.52 4.18 -11.43
C GLU A 36 30.11 3.90 -10.89
N PHE A 37 29.93 2.71 -10.31
CA PHE A 37 28.69 2.38 -9.63
C PHE A 37 28.54 3.25 -8.37
N PRO A 38 27.33 3.74 -8.05
CA PRO A 38 27.10 4.61 -6.89
C PRO A 38 27.18 3.88 -5.54
N PHE A 39 27.60 2.62 -5.53
CA PHE A 39 27.72 1.77 -4.36
C PHE A 39 29.09 1.07 -4.36
N TRP A 40 29.64 0.87 -3.17
CA TRP A 40 30.94 0.25 -3.00
C TRP A 40 30.82 -1.28 -3.14
N THR A 41 31.54 -1.85 -4.12
CA THR A 41 31.57 -3.32 -4.31
C THR A 41 32.79 -3.98 -3.66
N GLY A 42 33.87 -3.23 -3.39
CA GLY A 42 35.08 -3.73 -2.74
C GLY A 42 36.02 -4.57 -3.62
N PHE A 43 35.78 -4.64 -4.93
CA PHE A 43 36.64 -5.35 -5.90
C PHE A 43 36.70 -4.61 -7.24
N SER A 44 37.72 -4.84 -8.08
CA SER A 44 37.80 -4.21 -9.41
C SER A 44 36.79 -4.82 -10.38
N TYR A 45 36.09 -3.97 -11.12
CA TYR A 45 35.10 -4.31 -12.16
C TYR A 45 35.59 -3.90 -13.56
N ASP A 46 36.91 -3.83 -13.76
CA ASP A 46 37.51 -3.51 -15.07
C ASP A 46 37.22 -4.57 -16.14
N HIS A 47 37.06 -5.83 -15.73
CA HIS A 47 36.71 -6.92 -16.64
C HIS A 47 35.22 -6.90 -16.99
N ASN A 48 34.90 -7.03 -18.29
CA ASN A 48 33.53 -6.96 -18.80
C ASN A 48 32.56 -7.95 -18.13
N ALA A 49 33.02 -9.14 -17.76
CA ALA A 49 32.21 -10.13 -17.05
C ALA A 49 31.82 -9.66 -15.63
N VAL A 50 32.77 -9.10 -14.88
CA VAL A 50 32.54 -8.59 -13.52
C VAL A 50 31.66 -7.35 -13.57
N PHE A 51 31.90 -6.43 -14.52
CA PHE A 51 31.05 -5.27 -14.76
C PHE A 51 29.59 -5.68 -15.02
N THR A 52 29.39 -6.69 -15.88
CA THR A 52 28.05 -7.19 -16.22
C THR A 52 27.36 -7.82 -15.00
N LEU A 53 28.10 -8.56 -14.18
CA LEU A 53 27.56 -9.18 -12.97
C LEU A 53 27.15 -8.13 -11.93
N VAL A 54 27.97 -7.10 -11.72
CA VAL A 54 27.64 -5.97 -10.83
C VAL A 54 26.43 -5.19 -11.35
N LEU A 55 26.35 -4.99 -12.66
CA LEU A 55 25.21 -4.33 -13.30
C LEU A 55 23.90 -5.11 -13.10
N LEU A 56 23.93 -6.44 -13.28
CA LEU A 56 22.78 -7.32 -13.04
C LEU A 56 22.38 -7.33 -11.57
N GLN A 57 23.36 -7.38 -10.65
CA GLN A 57 23.10 -7.30 -9.22
C GLN A 57 22.44 -5.97 -8.83
N SER A 58 22.96 -4.85 -9.34
CA SER A 58 22.37 -3.52 -9.12
C SER A 58 20.95 -3.46 -9.63
N PHE A 59 20.70 -3.97 -10.84
CA PHE A 59 19.36 -4.01 -11.42
C PHE A 59 18.41 -4.83 -10.55
N TYR A 60 18.83 -6.00 -10.09
CA TYR A 60 18.04 -6.83 -9.20
C TYR A 60 17.69 -6.11 -7.89
N CYS A 61 18.68 -5.49 -7.23
CA CYS A 61 18.45 -4.70 -6.01
C CYS A 61 17.48 -3.54 -6.24
N THR A 62 17.63 -2.77 -7.32
CA THR A 62 16.74 -1.64 -7.63
C THR A 62 15.29 -2.10 -7.88
N ASN A 63 15.10 -3.22 -8.58
CA ASN A 63 13.77 -3.81 -8.77
C ASN A 63 13.15 -4.28 -7.45
N LEU A 64 13.94 -4.90 -6.56
CA LEU A 64 13.44 -5.32 -5.24
C LEU A 64 12.96 -4.13 -4.41
N VAL A 65 13.74 -3.05 -4.36
CA VAL A 65 13.36 -1.83 -3.64
C VAL A 65 12.11 -1.20 -4.24
N ALA A 66 12.00 -1.15 -5.57
CA ALA A 66 10.84 -0.63 -6.26
C ALA A 66 9.57 -1.43 -5.92
N ILE A 67 9.63 -2.76 -5.96
CA ILE A 67 8.51 -3.62 -5.57
C ILE A 67 8.16 -3.45 -4.09
N GLY A 68 9.17 -3.43 -3.21
CA GLY A 68 8.97 -3.21 -1.77
C GLY A 68 8.21 -1.92 -1.48
N ASN A 69 8.66 -0.79 -2.03
CA ASN A 69 8.00 0.50 -1.83
C ASN A 69 6.57 0.50 -2.39
N THR A 70 6.37 -0.01 -3.61
CA THR A 70 5.04 -0.05 -4.23
C THR A 70 4.06 -0.93 -3.45
N SER A 71 4.54 -2.08 -2.98
CA SER A 71 3.72 -3.02 -2.22
C SER A 71 3.35 -2.48 -0.83
N MET A 72 4.26 -1.75 -0.17
CA MET A 72 3.99 -1.08 1.09
C MET A 72 2.95 0.04 0.92
N ASP A 73 3.08 0.86 -0.11
CA ASP A 73 2.11 1.92 -0.44
C ASP A 73 0.72 1.32 -0.71
N ALA A 74 0.65 0.24 -1.50
CA ALA A 74 -0.61 -0.46 -1.80
C ALA A 74 -1.23 -1.10 -0.55
N PHE A 75 -0.40 -1.67 0.33
CA PHE A 75 -0.84 -2.22 1.61
C PHE A 75 -1.44 -1.13 2.51
N MET A 76 -0.72 -0.04 2.72
CA MET A 76 -1.21 1.10 3.52
C MET A 76 -2.50 1.70 2.96
N ALA A 77 -2.60 1.85 1.63
CA ALA A 77 -3.82 2.32 0.99
C ALA A 77 -5.01 1.38 1.25
N THR A 78 -4.78 0.06 1.25
CA THR A 78 -5.82 -0.94 1.52
C THR A 78 -6.30 -0.88 2.97
N ILE A 79 -5.38 -0.75 3.94
CA ILE A 79 -5.73 -0.58 5.36
C ILE A 79 -6.56 0.69 5.56
N LEU A 80 -6.13 1.82 4.98
CA LEU A 80 -6.86 3.08 5.08
C LEU A 80 -8.26 2.99 4.46
N ASP A 81 -8.42 2.29 3.34
CA ASP A 81 -9.74 2.08 2.71
C ASP A 81 -10.66 1.20 3.57
N GLN A 82 -10.10 0.19 4.24
CA GLN A 82 -10.81 -0.62 5.22
C GLN A 82 -11.25 0.23 6.43
N CYS A 83 -10.35 1.00 7.04
CA CYS A 83 -10.68 1.91 8.14
C CYS A 83 -11.78 2.90 7.75
N LYS A 84 -11.68 3.50 6.56
CA LYS A 84 -12.70 4.41 6.03
C LYS A 84 -14.06 3.73 5.86
N THR A 85 -14.05 2.48 5.40
CA THR A 85 -15.27 1.67 5.27
C THR A 85 -15.88 1.36 6.64
N GLN A 86 -15.05 0.98 7.62
CA GLN A 86 -15.50 0.73 8.99
C GLN A 86 -16.11 1.97 9.64
N LEU A 87 -15.50 3.15 9.46
CA LEU A 87 -16.06 4.42 9.92
C LEU A 87 -17.38 4.76 9.22
N ARG A 88 -17.53 4.41 7.93
CA ARG A 88 -18.81 4.57 7.22
C ARG A 88 -19.89 3.66 7.80
N ILE A 89 -19.57 2.41 8.11
CA ILE A 89 -20.51 1.48 8.76
C ILE A 89 -20.93 2.03 10.12
N LEU A 90 -19.96 2.49 10.93
CA LEU A 90 -20.23 3.11 12.22
C LEU A 90 -21.16 4.32 12.09
N ARG A 91 -20.92 5.19 11.11
CA ARG A 91 -21.80 6.32 10.82
C ARG A 91 -23.22 5.87 10.51
N ILE A 92 -23.39 4.88 9.64
CA ILE A 92 -24.72 4.33 9.30
C ILE A 92 -25.39 3.73 10.55
N ASN A 93 -24.62 3.06 11.41
CA ASN A 93 -25.13 2.50 12.67
C ASN A 93 -25.64 3.58 13.62
N PHE A 94 -24.96 4.73 13.70
CA PHE A 94 -25.43 5.89 14.48
C PHE A 94 -26.66 6.55 13.85
N GLU A 95 -26.69 6.73 12.53
CA GLU A 95 -27.83 7.34 11.83
C GLU A 95 -29.11 6.47 11.94
N SER A 96 -28.96 5.15 11.87
CA SER A 96 -30.06 4.17 11.98
C SER A 96 -30.40 3.74 13.40
N LEU A 97 -29.69 4.27 14.41
CA LEU A 97 -29.80 3.88 15.81
C LEU A 97 -31.23 3.99 16.38
N PRO A 98 -31.99 5.10 16.21
CA PRO A 98 -33.36 5.21 16.73
C PRO A 98 -34.35 4.29 16.00
N GLU A 99 -34.18 4.07 14.70
CA GLU A 99 -35.03 3.16 13.92
C GLU A 99 -34.83 1.71 14.35
N ARG A 100 -33.58 1.30 14.56
CA ARG A 100 -33.22 -0.03 15.07
C ARG A 100 -33.72 -0.25 16.49
N ALA A 101 -33.58 0.74 17.37
CA ALA A 101 -34.10 0.66 18.74
C ALA A 101 -35.63 0.53 18.76
N ARG A 102 -36.35 1.25 17.87
CA ARG A 102 -37.81 1.14 17.74
C ARG A 102 -38.23 -0.23 17.21
N ALA A 103 -37.54 -0.76 16.20
CA ALA A 103 -37.83 -2.09 15.67
C ALA A 103 -37.65 -3.19 16.74
N LEU A 104 -36.54 -3.15 17.48
CA LEU A 104 -36.26 -4.08 18.57
C LEU A 104 -37.25 -3.95 19.73
N HIS A 105 -37.67 -2.72 20.08
CA HIS A 105 -38.72 -2.51 21.09
C HIS A 105 -40.04 -3.18 20.71
N VAL A 106 -40.46 -3.06 19.45
CA VAL A 106 -41.70 -3.68 18.95
C VAL A 106 -41.60 -5.21 18.93
N GLU A 107 -40.42 -5.76 18.63
CA GLU A 107 -40.20 -7.21 18.52
C GLU A 107 -40.05 -7.89 19.89
N SER A 108 -39.32 -7.26 20.82
CA SER A 108 -38.93 -7.86 22.11
C SER A 108 -39.79 -7.40 23.29
N GLY A 109 -40.50 -6.28 23.17
CA GLY A 109 -41.26 -5.68 24.26
C GLY A 109 -40.40 -5.06 25.39
N GLU A 110 -39.07 -5.10 25.28
CA GLU A 110 -38.13 -4.47 26.23
C GLU A 110 -38.23 -2.94 26.19
N ASN A 111 -37.86 -2.24 27.27
CA ASN A 111 -37.89 -0.78 27.31
C ASN A 111 -36.96 -0.17 26.22
N TYR A 112 -37.51 0.71 25.40
CA TYR A 112 -36.82 1.41 24.33
C TYR A 112 -35.50 2.06 24.80
N ASP A 113 -35.49 2.73 25.95
CA ASP A 113 -34.30 3.43 26.45
C ASP A 113 -33.16 2.47 26.79
N THR A 114 -33.49 1.28 27.30
CA THR A 114 -32.49 0.24 27.61
C THR A 114 -31.89 -0.37 26.34
N ILE A 115 -32.70 -0.56 25.29
CA ILE A 115 -32.24 -1.06 23.99
C ILE A 115 -31.36 -0.01 23.30
N LEU A 116 -31.77 1.26 23.36
CA LEU A 116 -31.04 2.38 22.78
C LEU A 116 -29.63 2.51 23.39
N ASP A 117 -29.54 2.43 24.72
CA ASP A 117 -28.27 2.53 25.44
C ASP A 117 -27.33 1.36 25.10
N LYS A 118 -27.84 0.12 25.04
CA LYS A 118 -27.07 -1.05 24.58
C LYS A 118 -26.51 -0.85 23.17
N LEU A 119 -27.34 -0.44 22.22
CA LEU A 119 -26.93 -0.21 20.83
C LEU A 119 -25.91 0.94 20.70
N PHE A 120 -26.02 1.96 21.55
CA PHE A 120 -25.07 3.07 21.60
C PHE A 120 -23.70 2.61 22.13
N VAL A 121 -23.68 1.82 23.21
CA VAL A 121 -22.46 1.21 23.75
C VAL A 121 -21.78 0.33 22.71
N ASP A 122 -22.54 -0.48 21.96
CA ASP A 122 -21.99 -1.31 20.88
C ASP A 122 -21.29 -0.46 19.79
N CYS A 123 -21.87 0.68 19.43
CA CYS A 123 -21.26 1.61 18.48
C CYS A 123 -19.97 2.23 19.04
N LEU A 124 -19.93 2.58 20.33
CA LEU A 124 -18.71 3.08 20.98
C LEU A 124 -17.61 2.02 21.06
N VAL A 125 -17.96 0.76 21.34
CA VAL A 125 -17.00 -0.35 21.32
C VAL A 125 -16.45 -0.58 19.91
N HIS A 126 -17.30 -0.47 18.88
CA HIS A 126 -16.86 -0.56 17.49
C HIS A 126 -15.92 0.61 17.12
N TYR A 127 -16.21 1.83 17.56
CA TYR A 127 -15.32 2.98 17.38
C TYR A 127 -13.95 2.75 18.02
N ASN A 128 -13.91 2.33 19.30
CA ASN A 128 -12.65 2.07 20.01
C ASN A 128 -11.81 1.03 19.28
N LYS A 129 -12.43 -0.04 18.79
CA LYS A 129 -11.73 -1.04 17.98
C LYS A 129 -11.13 -0.46 16.70
N ILE A 130 -11.78 0.50 16.04
CA ILE A 130 -11.24 1.13 14.84
C ILE A 130 -10.03 2.03 15.19
N THR A 131 -10.04 2.68 16.35
CA THR A 131 -8.98 3.61 16.78
C THR A 131 -7.79 2.95 17.47
N GLU A 132 -7.95 1.73 17.99
CA GLU A 132 -6.84 0.94 18.56
C GLU A 132 -5.96 0.27 17.51
N PHE A 133 -6.40 0.22 16.24
CA PHE A 133 -5.61 -0.19 15.07
C PHE A 133 -4.80 0.97 14.48
#